data_AF-A0A200QGW5-F1
#
_entry.id   AF-A0A200QGW5-F1
#
_cell.length_a   1.000
_cell.length_b   1.000
_cell.length_c   1.000
_cell.angle_alpha   90.00
_cell.angle_beta   90.00
_cell.angle_gamma   90.00
#
_symmetry.space_group_name_H-M   'P 1'
#
loop_
_entity.id
_entity.type
_entity.pdbx_description
1 polymer ?
#
loop_
_entity_poly.entity_id
_entity_poly.type
_entity_poly.pdbx_seq_one_letter_code
_entity_poly.pdbx_strand_id
1 'polypeptide(L)'
;MYIQLIPLSSQHPLKIKYILSYSTKCLKQQQQPHSSSTSPSSYLCNSIIRASLEKGSPHNALHHYQTLLRSNSIQLDHQTLSYVLEACKLSSDYKTVIQLHTTILKSGFDSYPSLLTSLISIYVSHDHLLDHALHVFDEIPKSGFNVVSANLIIAGYLRIRKFDNANRLFRKLPHRDVVSWNSMITGCVRNTRLKEALSLFRRMLRSGFDPDRFTFASILTACGRIGALSNGEWVHNLMIEKQIELNFILSSALIDMYSRCGRIETAKKVFESVTRDHISIWNSMITGLAINGLALEVIEIFSRLERETVEPDSITFIGILTACSHCGLVEEGRRFFDLMRTNYSIEPQIEHYGAVVDLLSRAGLLEEAHEMIRTMPMKPDVVIWRALLSACRIHGKPEFGEFAIEKMSSNIESGDYVLLSNIYSTAMRWGNAEKVRELMKKKGVRKNQGLSWIEMKGVIHQFKAGDRSNPESEMVYKVLEGLNRRIKLDGFVPATELVLMDVSEEEKEGNLNCHSEKLATAYGILKTSPGTEILVSKNLRTCYDCHCWMKMVSRVLNRVIIMRDRVRFHRFESGSCSCRDYW
;
A
#
# COMPACT_ATOMS: atom_id res chain seq x y z
N MET A 1 -55.73 -18.98 -4.67
CA MET A 1 -56.19 -18.23 -3.47
C MET A 1 -55.30 -17.01 -3.30
N TYR A 2 -55.90 -15.83 -3.49
CA TYR A 2 -55.42 -14.46 -3.23
C TYR A 2 -53.91 -14.20 -3.03
N ILE A 3 -53.29 -13.57 -4.03
CA ILE A 3 -52.02 -12.83 -3.89
C ILE A 3 -52.37 -11.44 -3.36
N GLN A 4 -52.09 -11.19 -2.07
CA GLN A 4 -52.08 -9.83 -1.53
C GLN A 4 -50.78 -9.11 -1.94
N LEU A 5 -50.95 -7.98 -2.61
CA LEU A 5 -49.94 -6.96 -2.85
C LEU A 5 -49.45 -6.41 -1.50
N ILE A 6 -48.18 -6.60 -1.18
CA ILE A 6 -47.51 -5.91 -0.05
C ILE A 6 -46.69 -4.74 -0.63
N PRO A 7 -46.76 -3.52 -0.03
CA PRO A 7 -46.13 -2.32 -0.60
C PRO A 7 -44.60 -2.34 -0.60
N LEU A 8 -44.05 -1.62 -1.57
CA LEU A 8 -42.63 -1.31 -1.74
C LEU A 8 -42.13 -0.38 -0.60
N SER A 9 -41.46 -0.92 0.41
CA SER A 9 -40.57 -0.12 1.26
C SER A 9 -39.28 -0.86 1.69
N SER A 10 -38.17 -0.20 1.36
CA SER A 10 -36.83 -0.18 1.98
C SER A 10 -36.37 -1.31 2.92
N GLN A 11 -36.06 -2.51 2.40
CA GLN A 11 -35.00 -3.40 2.94
C GLN A 11 -34.36 -4.23 1.80
N HIS A 12 -33.12 -3.88 1.42
CA HIS A 12 -32.52 -4.20 0.12
C HIS A 12 -31.58 -5.45 0.02
N PRO A 13 -31.01 -6.05 1.09
CA PRO A 13 -30.14 -7.24 0.95
C PRO A 13 -30.87 -8.61 1.06
N LEU A 14 -31.98 -8.68 1.80
CA LEU A 14 -32.63 -9.96 2.13
C LEU A 14 -33.55 -10.49 1.01
N LYS A 15 -34.12 -9.61 0.18
CA LYS A 15 -35.05 -9.98 -0.90
C LYS A 15 -34.37 -10.69 -2.08
N ILE A 16 -33.14 -10.31 -2.43
CA ILE A 16 -32.37 -10.96 -3.51
C ILE A 16 -31.92 -12.36 -3.07
N LYS A 17 -31.51 -12.50 -1.80
CA LYS A 17 -31.20 -13.79 -1.17
C LYS A 17 -32.41 -14.74 -1.22
N TYR A 18 -33.61 -14.21 -1.01
CA TYR A 18 -34.85 -14.97 -1.09
C TYR A 18 -35.16 -15.42 -2.52
N ILE A 19 -35.07 -14.51 -3.51
CA ILE A 19 -35.34 -14.83 -4.94
C ILE A 19 -34.38 -15.89 -5.47
N LEU A 20 -33.07 -15.78 -5.18
CA LEU A 20 -32.06 -16.73 -5.64
C LEU A 20 -32.19 -18.09 -4.92
N SER A 21 -32.41 -18.10 -3.60
CA SER A 21 -32.62 -19.35 -2.84
C SER A 21 -33.88 -20.12 -3.25
N TYR A 22 -34.94 -19.41 -3.65
CA TYR A 22 -36.18 -20.02 -4.13
C TYR A 22 -36.02 -20.62 -5.53
N SER A 23 -35.24 -19.99 -6.42
CA SER A 23 -34.95 -20.55 -7.76
C SER A 23 -34.11 -21.83 -7.70
N THR A 24 -33.10 -21.90 -6.82
CA THR A 24 -32.27 -23.11 -6.64
C THR A 24 -33.02 -24.31 -6.07
N LYS A 25 -34.09 -24.10 -5.28
CA LYS A 25 -34.90 -25.21 -4.74
C LYS A 25 -35.91 -25.79 -5.72
N CYS A 26 -36.27 -25.07 -6.79
CA CYS A 26 -37.27 -25.51 -7.77
C CYS A 26 -36.70 -26.32 -8.96
N LEU A 27 -35.38 -26.44 -9.12
CA LEU A 27 -34.77 -27.05 -10.31
C LEU A 27 -34.08 -28.39 -9.98
N LYS A 28 -34.92 -29.43 -9.87
CA LYS A 28 -34.52 -30.84 -10.04
C LYS A 28 -35.40 -31.55 -11.08
N GLN A 29 -35.94 -30.81 -12.05
CA GLN A 29 -36.53 -31.40 -13.25
C GLN A 29 -35.70 -30.97 -14.46
N GLN A 30 -35.07 -31.96 -15.07
CA GLN A 30 -34.17 -31.87 -16.22
C GLN A 30 -34.86 -31.18 -17.40
N GLN A 31 -34.24 -30.12 -17.93
CA GLN A 31 -34.27 -29.84 -19.36
C GLN A 31 -32.82 -29.85 -19.83
N GLN A 32 -32.47 -30.82 -20.68
CA GLN A 32 -31.20 -30.80 -21.40
C GLN A 32 -31.18 -29.59 -22.34
N PRO A 33 -30.02 -28.96 -22.59
CA PRO A 33 -29.89 -28.00 -23.66
C PRO A 33 -30.12 -28.73 -25.00
N HIS A 34 -31.25 -28.46 -25.63
CA HIS A 34 -31.56 -29.00 -26.95
C HIS A 34 -30.52 -28.51 -27.98
N SER A 35 -30.19 -29.42 -28.89
CA SER A 35 -29.20 -29.32 -29.97
C SER A 35 -29.07 -27.93 -30.63
N SER A 36 -27.80 -27.56 -30.86
CA SER A 36 -27.29 -26.38 -31.54
C SER A 36 -27.78 -26.21 -32.99
N SER A 37 -28.99 -25.69 -33.17
CA SER A 37 -29.38 -25.02 -34.41
C SER A 37 -29.80 -23.59 -34.06
N THR A 38 -28.87 -22.63 -34.26
CA THR A 38 -29.18 -21.19 -34.17
C THR A 38 -30.33 -20.86 -35.12
N SER A 39 -31.45 -20.38 -34.58
CA SER A 39 -32.55 -19.92 -35.44
C SER A 39 -32.08 -18.69 -36.25
N PRO A 40 -32.58 -18.49 -37.48
CA PRO A 40 -32.23 -17.31 -38.29
C PRO A 40 -32.47 -15.97 -37.57
N SER A 41 -33.42 -15.96 -36.63
CA SER A 41 -33.74 -14.84 -35.75
C SER A 41 -32.69 -14.57 -34.65
N SER A 42 -32.02 -15.59 -34.08
CA SER A 42 -30.97 -15.38 -33.06
C SER A 42 -29.69 -14.84 -33.70
N TYR A 43 -29.36 -15.27 -34.92
CA TYR A 43 -28.19 -14.80 -35.65
C TYR A 43 -28.25 -13.29 -35.96
N LEU A 44 -29.41 -12.82 -36.42
CA LEU A 44 -29.63 -11.39 -36.71
C LEU A 44 -29.53 -10.54 -35.42
N CYS A 45 -30.12 -11.03 -34.34
CA CYS A 45 -30.04 -10.42 -33.01
C CYS A 45 -28.58 -10.29 -32.51
N ASN A 46 -27.82 -11.40 -32.57
CA ASN A 46 -26.41 -11.44 -32.19
C ASN A 46 -25.57 -10.46 -32.99
N SER A 47 -25.86 -10.33 -34.29
CA SER A 47 -25.18 -9.38 -35.19
C SER A 47 -25.45 -7.91 -34.81
N ILE A 48 -26.70 -7.56 -34.44
CA ILE A 48 -27.08 -6.19 -34.05
C ILE A 48 -26.44 -5.79 -32.70
N ILE A 49 -26.48 -6.69 -31.71
CA ILE A 49 -25.87 -6.45 -30.39
C ILE A 49 -24.35 -6.30 -30.54
N ARG A 50 -23.70 -7.18 -31.31
CA ARG A 50 -22.26 -7.11 -31.59
C ARG A 50 -21.87 -5.83 -32.32
N ALA A 51 -22.60 -5.45 -33.37
CA ALA A 51 -22.31 -4.21 -34.12
C ALA A 51 -22.43 -2.95 -33.22
N SER A 52 -23.33 -2.98 -32.24
CA SER A 52 -23.48 -1.89 -31.26
C SER A 52 -22.30 -1.82 -30.28
N LEU A 53 -21.72 -2.97 -29.90
CA LEU A 53 -20.51 -3.06 -29.08
C LEU A 53 -19.26 -2.58 -29.83
N GLU A 54 -19.08 -3.01 -31.08
CA GLU A 54 -17.94 -2.61 -31.93
C GLU A 54 -17.95 -1.10 -32.20
N LYS A 55 -19.12 -0.46 -32.22
CA LYS A 55 -19.28 1.01 -32.32
C LYS A 55 -19.13 1.74 -30.97
N GLY A 56 -18.78 1.05 -29.89
CA GLY A 56 -18.59 1.65 -28.56
C GLY A 56 -19.88 2.15 -27.91
N SER A 57 -21.05 1.61 -28.29
CA SER A 57 -22.37 2.04 -27.79
C SER A 57 -23.05 0.94 -26.94
N PRO A 58 -22.53 0.63 -25.73
CA PRO A 58 -23.01 -0.49 -24.92
C PRO A 58 -24.45 -0.29 -24.42
N HIS A 59 -24.91 0.95 -24.23
CA HIS A 59 -26.30 1.23 -23.85
C HIS A 59 -27.31 0.87 -24.95
N ASN A 60 -26.93 1.05 -26.23
CA ASN A 60 -27.77 0.67 -27.36
C ASN A 60 -27.88 -0.86 -27.46
N ALA A 61 -26.77 -1.57 -27.24
CA ALA A 61 -26.76 -3.03 -27.16
C ALA A 61 -27.73 -3.56 -26.07
N LEU A 62 -27.75 -2.93 -24.90
CA LEU A 62 -28.69 -3.27 -23.82
C LEU A 62 -30.14 -2.90 -24.15
N HIS A 63 -30.37 -1.77 -24.83
CA HIS A 63 -31.71 -1.38 -25.27
C HIS A 63 -32.29 -2.37 -26.29
N HIS A 64 -31.48 -2.81 -27.26
CA HIS A 64 -31.88 -3.85 -28.20
C HIS A 64 -32.22 -5.14 -27.47
N TYR A 65 -31.39 -5.57 -26.51
CA TYR A 65 -31.66 -6.73 -25.65
C TYR A 65 -33.00 -6.62 -24.88
N GLN A 66 -33.28 -5.48 -24.25
CA GLN A 66 -34.53 -5.27 -23.53
C GLN A 66 -35.77 -5.29 -24.45
N THR A 67 -35.61 -4.79 -25.68
CA THR A 67 -36.67 -4.83 -26.71
C THR A 67 -36.95 -6.27 -27.15
N LEU A 68 -35.89 -7.08 -27.29
CA LEU A 68 -35.98 -8.49 -27.63
C LEU A 68 -36.65 -9.33 -26.53
N LEU A 69 -36.39 -9.01 -25.25
CA LEU A 69 -37.08 -9.66 -24.13
C LEU A 69 -38.60 -9.39 -24.13
N ARG A 70 -39.04 -8.23 -24.64
CA ARG A 70 -40.46 -7.85 -24.72
C ARG A 70 -41.20 -8.50 -25.88
N SER A 71 -40.50 -8.89 -26.95
CA SER A 71 -41.12 -9.46 -28.15
C SER A 71 -41.38 -10.97 -28.08
N ASN A 72 -41.01 -11.64 -26.98
CA ASN A 72 -41.33 -13.04 -26.64
C ASN A 72 -41.03 -14.11 -27.73
N SER A 73 -40.17 -13.81 -28.71
CA SER A 73 -40.13 -14.53 -30.00
C SER A 73 -38.80 -15.23 -30.30
N ILE A 74 -37.81 -15.24 -29.40
CA ILE A 74 -36.47 -15.76 -29.70
C ILE A 74 -35.91 -16.60 -28.54
N GLN A 75 -35.36 -17.77 -28.86
CA GLN A 75 -34.55 -18.57 -27.94
C GLN A 75 -33.22 -17.86 -27.70
N LEU A 76 -32.94 -17.50 -26.45
CA LEU A 76 -31.64 -16.97 -26.05
C LEU A 76 -30.58 -18.05 -26.26
N ASP A 77 -29.51 -17.71 -26.96
CA ASP A 77 -28.34 -18.57 -27.10
C ASP A 77 -27.17 -18.07 -26.24
N HIS A 78 -26.16 -18.92 -26.07
CA HIS A 78 -24.95 -18.63 -25.30
C HIS A 78 -24.25 -17.35 -25.77
N GLN A 79 -24.26 -17.09 -27.08
CA GLN A 79 -23.54 -16.00 -27.71
C GLN A 79 -24.25 -14.66 -27.50
N THR A 80 -25.59 -14.64 -27.54
CA THR A 80 -26.41 -13.48 -27.13
C THR A 80 -26.07 -13.09 -25.70
N LEU A 81 -26.08 -14.06 -24.77
CA LEU A 81 -25.80 -13.79 -23.36
C LEU A 81 -24.38 -13.28 -23.14
N SER A 82 -23.39 -13.79 -23.88
CA SER A 82 -22.01 -13.33 -23.81
C SER A 82 -21.87 -11.85 -24.23
N TYR A 83 -22.46 -11.45 -25.36
CA TYR A 83 -22.40 -10.05 -25.82
C TYR A 83 -23.13 -9.10 -24.87
N VAL A 84 -24.27 -9.52 -24.31
CA VAL A 84 -25.00 -8.67 -23.36
C VAL A 84 -24.22 -8.52 -22.04
N LEU A 85 -23.55 -9.57 -21.57
CA LEU A 85 -22.65 -9.46 -20.40
C LEU A 85 -21.47 -8.50 -20.68
N GLU A 86 -20.91 -8.53 -21.90
CA GLU A 86 -19.88 -7.58 -22.32
C GLU A 86 -20.42 -6.14 -22.36
N ALA A 87 -21.63 -5.94 -22.88
CA ALA A 87 -22.32 -4.64 -22.85
C ALA A 87 -22.53 -4.14 -21.41
N CYS A 88 -22.97 -5.00 -20.50
CA CYS A 88 -23.12 -4.68 -19.07
C CYS A 88 -21.78 -4.34 -18.42
N LYS A 89 -20.69 -5.03 -18.79
CA LYS A 89 -19.34 -4.73 -18.28
C LYS A 89 -18.89 -3.33 -18.68
N LEU A 90 -19.16 -2.92 -19.93
CA LEU A 90 -18.79 -1.61 -20.45
C LEU A 90 -19.68 -0.47 -19.92
N SER A 91 -20.97 -0.74 -19.70
CA SER A 91 -21.93 0.27 -19.23
C SER A 91 -22.10 0.36 -17.71
N SER A 92 -21.47 -0.55 -16.94
CA SER A 92 -21.61 -0.69 -15.49
C SER A 92 -23.06 -0.86 -14.99
N ASP A 93 -23.95 -1.40 -15.84
CA ASP A 93 -25.35 -1.66 -15.46
C ASP A 93 -25.51 -2.98 -14.69
N TYR A 94 -25.38 -2.90 -13.36
CA TYR A 94 -25.50 -4.06 -12.48
C TYR A 94 -26.94 -4.59 -12.31
N LYS A 95 -27.97 -3.80 -12.63
CA LYS A 95 -29.38 -4.26 -12.52
C LYS A 95 -29.67 -5.30 -13.59
N THR A 96 -29.23 -5.02 -14.81
CA THR A 96 -29.35 -5.95 -15.94
C THR A 96 -28.51 -7.21 -15.72
N VAL A 97 -27.35 -7.10 -15.05
CA VAL A 97 -26.51 -8.27 -14.68
C VAL A 97 -27.22 -9.23 -13.73
N ILE A 98 -27.93 -8.73 -12.72
CA ILE A 98 -28.70 -9.59 -11.78
C ILE A 98 -29.85 -10.29 -12.51
N GLN A 99 -30.50 -9.61 -13.45
CA GLN A 99 -31.53 -10.21 -14.30
C GLN A 99 -30.94 -11.30 -15.19
N LEU A 100 -29.80 -11.04 -15.85
CA LEU A 100 -29.08 -12.01 -16.67
C LEU A 100 -28.63 -13.23 -15.88
N HIS A 101 -28.10 -13.04 -14.67
CA HIS A 101 -27.74 -14.14 -13.78
C HIS A 101 -28.95 -15.06 -13.51
N THR A 102 -30.11 -14.47 -13.20
CA THR A 102 -31.35 -15.26 -13.02
C THR A 102 -31.75 -16.00 -14.30
N THR A 103 -31.63 -15.36 -15.46
CA THR A 103 -31.94 -15.97 -16.76
C THR A 103 -30.99 -17.13 -17.12
N ILE A 104 -29.70 -16.99 -16.82
CA ILE A 104 -28.68 -18.02 -17.03
C ILE A 104 -29.01 -19.27 -16.21
N LEU A 105 -29.35 -19.10 -14.93
CA LEU A 105 -29.75 -20.21 -14.06
C LEU A 105 -31.06 -20.86 -14.51
N LYS A 106 -32.09 -20.06 -14.84
CA LYS A 106 -33.41 -20.58 -15.27
C LYS A 106 -33.36 -21.35 -16.59
N SER A 107 -32.43 -20.98 -17.48
CA SER A 107 -32.36 -21.53 -18.84
C SER A 107 -31.31 -22.64 -18.98
N GLY A 108 -30.64 -23.06 -17.90
CA GLY A 108 -29.65 -24.14 -17.91
C GLY A 108 -28.29 -23.78 -18.54
N PHE A 109 -27.99 -22.48 -18.69
CA PHE A 109 -26.71 -22.00 -19.22
C PHE A 109 -25.60 -21.93 -18.14
N ASP A 110 -25.90 -22.34 -16.91
CA ASP A 110 -24.95 -22.51 -15.80
C ASP A 110 -23.90 -23.59 -16.07
N SER A 111 -24.13 -24.45 -17.06
CA SER A 111 -23.16 -25.42 -17.57
C SER A 111 -22.00 -24.79 -18.36
N TYR A 112 -22.08 -23.52 -18.77
CA TYR A 112 -21.04 -22.83 -19.58
C TYR A 112 -20.08 -21.99 -18.71
N PRO A 113 -18.81 -22.41 -18.54
CA PRO A 113 -17.87 -21.71 -17.65
C PRO A 113 -17.55 -20.27 -18.08
N SER A 114 -17.60 -19.96 -19.38
CA SER A 114 -17.31 -18.62 -19.91
C SER A 114 -18.34 -17.59 -19.47
N LEU A 115 -19.64 -17.93 -19.46
CA LEU A 115 -20.70 -17.04 -18.99
C LEU A 115 -20.59 -16.79 -17.48
N LEU A 116 -20.31 -17.84 -16.70
CA LEU A 116 -20.11 -17.73 -15.26
C LEU A 116 -18.86 -16.91 -14.91
N THR A 117 -17.77 -17.07 -15.66
CA THR A 117 -16.54 -16.27 -15.49
C THR A 117 -16.80 -14.79 -15.81
N SER A 118 -17.57 -14.50 -16.87
CA SER A 118 -17.98 -13.14 -17.21
C SER A 118 -18.89 -12.52 -16.14
N LEU A 119 -19.87 -13.26 -15.62
CA LEU A 119 -20.71 -12.82 -14.50
C LEU A 119 -19.87 -12.51 -13.25
N ILE A 120 -18.96 -13.42 -12.88
CA ILE A 120 -18.06 -13.24 -11.73
C ILE A 120 -17.16 -12.02 -11.96
N SER A 121 -16.61 -11.84 -13.17
CA SER A 121 -15.80 -10.67 -13.50
C SER A 121 -16.57 -9.36 -13.31
N ILE A 122 -17.86 -9.31 -13.65
CA ILE A 122 -18.70 -8.12 -13.49
C ILE A 122 -19.10 -7.90 -12.03
N TYR A 123 -19.39 -8.96 -11.27
CA TYR A 123 -19.63 -8.82 -9.84
C TYR A 123 -18.37 -8.40 -9.08
N VAL A 124 -17.21 -8.95 -9.44
CA VAL A 124 -15.91 -8.57 -8.89
C VAL A 124 -15.55 -7.14 -9.29
N SER A 125 -15.98 -6.60 -10.43
CA SER A 125 -15.70 -5.21 -10.76
C SER A 125 -16.45 -4.21 -9.86
N HIS A 126 -17.46 -4.66 -9.12
CA HIS A 126 -18.27 -3.83 -8.21
C HIS A 126 -18.10 -4.28 -6.75
N ASP A 127 -17.41 -3.49 -5.93
CA ASP A 127 -17.03 -3.86 -4.55
C ASP A 127 -18.21 -4.31 -3.66
N HIS A 128 -19.40 -3.74 -3.86
CA HIS A 128 -20.60 -4.06 -3.08
C HIS A 128 -21.31 -5.36 -3.53
N LEU A 129 -20.96 -5.91 -4.69
CA LEU A 129 -21.57 -7.13 -5.24
C LEU A 129 -20.67 -8.37 -5.08
N LEU A 130 -19.53 -8.24 -4.42
CA LEU A 130 -18.56 -9.34 -4.31
C LEU A 130 -19.14 -10.59 -3.64
N ASP A 131 -20.06 -10.43 -2.68
CA ASP A 131 -20.72 -11.58 -2.05
C ASP A 131 -21.64 -12.33 -3.03
N HIS A 132 -22.15 -11.66 -4.07
CA HIS A 132 -22.89 -12.32 -5.15
C HIS A 132 -21.96 -13.14 -6.05
N ALA A 133 -20.71 -12.69 -6.27
CA ALA A 133 -19.70 -13.46 -6.99
C ALA A 133 -19.40 -14.78 -6.27
N LEU A 134 -19.35 -14.78 -4.94
CA LEU A 134 -19.21 -16.02 -4.16
C LEU A 134 -20.44 -16.93 -4.28
N HIS A 135 -21.65 -16.37 -4.25
CA HIS A 135 -22.85 -17.17 -4.43
C HIS A 135 -22.87 -17.88 -5.79
N VAL A 136 -22.56 -17.15 -6.87
CA VAL A 136 -22.39 -17.75 -8.20
C VAL A 136 -21.34 -18.85 -8.14
N PHE A 137 -20.21 -18.61 -7.47
CA PHE A 137 -19.11 -19.56 -7.36
C PHE A 137 -19.45 -20.84 -6.56
N ASP A 138 -20.21 -20.71 -5.49
CA ASP A 138 -20.65 -21.83 -4.64
C ASP A 138 -21.77 -22.65 -5.32
N GLU A 139 -22.54 -22.05 -6.22
CA GLU A 139 -23.58 -22.72 -7.02
C GLU A 139 -23.01 -23.49 -8.23
N ILE A 140 -21.75 -23.24 -8.62
CA ILE A 140 -21.10 -23.98 -9.72
C ILE A 140 -20.88 -25.43 -9.29
N PRO A 141 -21.36 -26.43 -10.05
CA PRO A 141 -21.03 -27.83 -9.81
C PRO A 141 -19.51 -28.04 -9.75
N LYS A 142 -19.02 -28.97 -8.92
CA LYS A 142 -17.58 -29.27 -8.79
C LYS A 142 -16.91 -29.63 -10.12
N SER A 143 -17.67 -30.13 -11.10
CA SER A 143 -17.22 -30.45 -12.47
C SER A 143 -17.02 -29.22 -13.37
N GLY A 144 -17.58 -28.05 -13.02
CA GLY A 144 -17.44 -26.77 -13.73
C GLY A 144 -16.48 -25.78 -13.05
N PHE A 145 -15.71 -26.25 -12.07
CA PHE A 145 -14.77 -25.44 -11.29
C PHE A 145 -13.73 -24.75 -12.21
N ASN A 146 -13.78 -23.43 -12.28
CA ASN A 146 -12.81 -22.63 -13.02
C ASN A 146 -11.84 -21.91 -12.07
N VAL A 147 -10.56 -22.31 -12.09
CA VAL A 147 -9.47 -21.66 -11.34
C VAL A 147 -9.42 -20.16 -11.64
N VAL A 148 -9.72 -19.75 -12.88
CA VAL A 148 -9.77 -18.34 -13.30
C VAL A 148 -10.84 -17.58 -12.51
N SER A 149 -12.05 -18.12 -12.40
CA SER A 149 -13.14 -17.51 -11.61
C SER A 149 -12.78 -17.38 -10.13
N ALA A 150 -12.12 -18.40 -9.57
CA ALA A 150 -11.65 -18.35 -8.20
C ALA A 150 -10.59 -17.26 -7.99
N ASN A 151 -9.62 -17.15 -8.91
CA ASN A 151 -8.56 -16.13 -8.88
C ASN A 151 -9.15 -14.72 -8.96
N LEU A 152 -10.20 -14.50 -9.77
CA LEU A 152 -10.93 -13.23 -9.84
C LEU A 152 -11.57 -12.86 -8.48
N ILE A 153 -12.25 -13.81 -7.83
CA ILE A 153 -12.90 -13.56 -6.53
C ILE A 153 -11.85 -13.31 -5.44
N ILE A 154 -10.75 -14.06 -5.43
CA ILE A 154 -9.62 -13.83 -4.52
C ILE A 154 -9.08 -12.41 -4.70
N ALA A 155 -8.82 -12.00 -5.95
CA ALA A 155 -8.36 -10.64 -6.26
C ALA A 155 -9.37 -9.58 -5.80
N GLY A 156 -10.67 -9.80 -6.01
CA GLY A 156 -11.75 -8.94 -5.52
C GLY A 156 -11.74 -8.79 -3.99
N TYR A 157 -11.65 -9.90 -3.25
CA TYR A 157 -11.59 -9.86 -1.79
C TYR A 157 -10.36 -9.13 -1.27
N LEU A 158 -9.23 -9.32 -1.94
CA LEU A 158 -7.99 -8.63 -1.59
C LEU A 158 -8.09 -7.13 -1.90
N ARG A 159 -8.77 -6.71 -2.97
CA ARG A 159 -9.00 -5.29 -3.28
C ARG A 159 -9.79 -4.57 -2.18
N ILE A 160 -10.81 -5.20 -1.63
CA ILE A 160 -11.60 -4.66 -0.50
C ILE A 160 -11.02 -5.00 0.89
N ARG A 161 -9.73 -5.41 0.95
CA ARG A 161 -8.99 -5.73 2.17
C ARG A 161 -9.58 -6.86 3.05
N LYS A 162 -10.47 -7.70 2.51
CA LYS A 162 -11.04 -8.88 3.20
C LYS A 162 -10.14 -10.12 3.02
N PHE A 163 -8.94 -10.06 3.60
CA PHE A 163 -7.93 -11.11 3.46
C PHE A 163 -8.40 -12.50 3.91
N ASP A 164 -9.12 -12.60 5.03
CA ASP A 164 -9.53 -13.91 5.57
C ASP A 164 -10.48 -14.66 4.63
N ASN A 165 -11.35 -13.93 3.93
CA ASN A 165 -12.23 -14.49 2.91
C ASN A 165 -11.43 -15.01 1.71
N ALA A 166 -10.48 -14.20 1.22
CA ALA A 166 -9.59 -14.59 0.13
C ALA A 166 -8.77 -15.84 0.50
N ASN A 167 -8.16 -15.86 1.68
CA ASN A 167 -7.36 -16.98 2.16
C ASN A 167 -8.21 -18.25 2.37
N ARG A 168 -9.45 -18.11 2.87
CA ARG A 168 -10.38 -19.25 3.00
C ARG A 168 -10.72 -19.85 1.64
N LEU A 169 -11.03 -19.02 0.65
CA LEU A 169 -11.30 -19.49 -0.72
C LEU A 169 -10.05 -20.15 -1.31
N PHE A 170 -8.90 -19.49 -1.22
CA PHE A 170 -7.62 -20.02 -1.68
C PHE A 170 -7.28 -21.40 -1.08
N ARG A 171 -7.56 -21.62 0.21
CA ARG A 171 -7.35 -22.93 0.87
C ARG A 171 -8.34 -24.00 0.41
N LYS A 172 -9.54 -23.62 -0.02
CA LYS A 172 -10.56 -24.54 -0.54
C LYS A 172 -10.35 -24.95 -2.00
N LEU A 173 -9.48 -24.27 -2.76
CA LEU A 173 -9.25 -24.61 -4.16
C LEU A 173 -8.67 -26.04 -4.30
N PRO A 174 -9.32 -26.94 -5.08
CA PRO A 174 -8.81 -28.29 -5.36
C PRO A 174 -7.49 -28.25 -6.14
N HIS A 175 -7.38 -27.34 -7.11
CA HIS A 175 -6.17 -27.09 -7.89
C HIS A 175 -5.82 -25.60 -7.81
N ARG A 176 -4.52 -25.30 -7.67
CA ARG A 176 -3.96 -23.95 -7.68
C ARG A 176 -2.97 -23.87 -8.82
N ASP A 177 -2.92 -22.73 -9.48
CA ASP A 177 -1.90 -22.39 -10.45
C ASP A 177 -1.00 -21.26 -9.94
N VAL A 178 0.02 -20.90 -10.73
CA VAL A 178 0.91 -19.77 -10.42
C VAL A 178 0.11 -18.47 -10.26
N VAL A 179 -0.96 -18.29 -11.03
CA VAL A 179 -1.85 -17.12 -10.95
C VAL A 179 -2.58 -17.04 -9.60
N SER A 180 -3.03 -18.16 -9.04
CA SER A 180 -3.63 -18.22 -7.70
C SER A 180 -2.65 -17.75 -6.63
N TRP A 181 -1.40 -18.21 -6.69
CA TRP A 181 -0.35 -17.80 -5.76
C TRP A 181 0.01 -16.32 -5.94
N ASN A 182 0.21 -15.87 -7.16
CA ASN A 182 0.52 -14.48 -7.49
C ASN A 182 -0.60 -13.52 -7.03
N SER A 183 -1.87 -13.90 -7.19
CA SER A 183 -3.02 -13.13 -6.72
C SER A 183 -2.98 -12.93 -5.20
N MET A 184 -2.72 -14.00 -4.45
CA MET A 184 -2.59 -13.95 -2.99
C MET A 184 -1.39 -13.14 -2.55
N ILE A 185 -0.21 -13.38 -3.13
CA ILE A 185 1.04 -12.68 -2.78
C ILE A 185 0.91 -11.18 -3.07
N THR A 186 0.49 -10.80 -4.27
CA THR A 186 0.33 -9.40 -4.68
C THR A 186 -0.72 -8.69 -3.83
N GLY A 187 -1.85 -9.35 -3.55
CA GLY A 187 -2.88 -8.80 -2.68
C GLY A 187 -2.42 -8.64 -1.22
N CYS A 188 -1.59 -9.54 -0.70
CA CYS A 188 -0.93 -9.35 0.60
C CYS A 188 -0.04 -8.12 0.62
N VAL A 189 0.79 -7.93 -0.42
CA VAL A 189 1.67 -6.76 -0.53
C VAL A 189 0.86 -5.46 -0.59
N ARG A 190 -0.20 -5.42 -1.41
CA ARG A 190 -1.13 -4.27 -1.49
C ARG A 190 -1.80 -3.98 -0.14
N ASN A 191 -2.21 -5.01 0.58
CA ASN A 191 -2.85 -4.90 1.90
C ASN A 191 -1.86 -4.74 3.07
N THR A 192 -0.59 -4.45 2.80
CA THR A 192 0.48 -4.28 3.81
C THR A 192 0.70 -5.49 4.72
N ARG A 193 0.26 -6.67 4.29
CA ARG A 193 0.46 -7.99 4.94
C ARG A 193 1.75 -8.63 4.45
N LEU A 194 2.85 -7.93 4.67
CA LEU A 194 4.12 -8.21 4.04
C LEU A 194 4.77 -9.51 4.56
N LYS A 195 4.59 -9.84 5.86
CA LYS A 195 5.07 -11.10 6.45
C LYS A 195 4.30 -12.30 5.88
N GLU A 196 2.99 -12.15 5.69
CA GLU A 196 2.15 -13.17 5.08
C GLU A 196 2.49 -13.38 3.61
N ALA A 197 2.86 -12.34 2.86
CA ALA A 197 3.35 -12.47 1.49
C ALA A 197 4.59 -13.37 1.42
N LEU A 198 5.59 -13.15 2.29
CA LEU A 198 6.80 -13.99 2.37
C LEU A 198 6.47 -15.43 2.79
N SER A 199 5.53 -15.62 3.72
CA SER A 199 5.06 -16.96 4.12
C SER A 199 4.39 -17.69 2.96
N LEU A 200 3.55 -17.01 2.19
CA LEU A 200 2.90 -17.56 1.00
C LEU A 200 3.91 -17.93 -0.10
N PHE A 201 4.93 -17.11 -0.31
CA PHE A 201 6.00 -17.42 -1.26
C PHE A 201 6.78 -18.68 -0.88
N ARG A 202 7.18 -18.82 0.39
CA ARG A 202 7.84 -20.05 0.87
C ARG A 202 6.92 -21.27 0.72
N ARG A 203 5.61 -21.10 0.93
CA ARG A 203 4.62 -22.16 0.72
C ARG A 203 4.47 -22.54 -0.76
N MET A 204 4.46 -21.56 -1.67
CA MET A 204 4.44 -21.79 -3.12
C MET A 204 5.62 -22.68 -3.54
N LEU A 205 6.83 -22.34 -3.11
CA LEU A 205 8.04 -23.13 -3.40
C LEU A 205 7.96 -24.56 -2.83
N ARG A 206 7.53 -24.71 -1.57
CA ARG A 206 7.36 -26.03 -0.93
C ARG A 206 6.28 -26.88 -1.60
N SER A 207 5.32 -26.24 -2.26
CA SER A 207 4.29 -26.91 -3.06
C SER A 207 4.75 -27.25 -4.49
N GLY A 208 6.03 -27.02 -4.83
CA GLY A 208 6.61 -27.39 -6.11
C GLY A 208 6.27 -26.43 -7.26
N PHE A 209 5.75 -25.23 -6.97
CA PHE A 209 5.46 -24.24 -8.01
C PHE A 209 6.66 -23.35 -8.27
N ASP A 210 7.02 -23.21 -9.55
CA ASP A 210 8.06 -22.28 -9.97
C ASP A 210 7.54 -20.83 -9.96
N PRO A 211 8.26 -19.90 -9.28
CA PRO A 211 7.94 -18.48 -9.34
C PRO A 211 8.18 -17.91 -10.72
N ASP A 212 7.31 -16.99 -11.14
CA ASP A 212 7.51 -16.20 -12.36
C ASP A 212 8.02 -14.79 -12.03
N ARG A 213 8.26 -13.98 -13.07
CA ARG A 213 8.74 -12.59 -12.94
C ARG A 213 7.80 -11.72 -12.08
N PHE A 214 6.48 -11.97 -12.11
CA PHE A 214 5.50 -11.25 -11.29
C PHE A 214 5.60 -11.66 -9.81
N THR A 215 5.83 -12.95 -9.54
CA THR A 215 6.07 -13.45 -8.18
C THR A 215 7.27 -12.74 -7.57
N PHE A 216 8.40 -12.72 -8.30
CA PHE A 216 9.64 -12.11 -7.82
C PHE A 216 9.50 -10.61 -7.58
N ALA A 217 8.94 -9.86 -8.52
CA ALA A 217 8.71 -8.42 -8.35
C ALA A 217 7.87 -8.11 -7.10
N SER A 218 6.82 -8.90 -6.86
CA SER A 218 5.95 -8.74 -5.68
C SER A 218 6.69 -9.03 -4.37
N ILE A 219 7.51 -10.07 -4.34
CA ILE A 219 8.25 -10.45 -3.14
C ILE A 219 9.43 -9.52 -2.85
N LEU A 220 10.14 -9.05 -3.86
CA LEU A 220 11.17 -8.01 -3.70
C LEU A 220 10.56 -6.73 -3.12
N THR A 221 9.38 -6.32 -3.62
CA THR A 221 8.62 -5.21 -3.04
C THR A 221 8.27 -5.46 -1.58
N ALA A 222 7.88 -6.69 -1.22
CA ALA A 222 7.58 -7.06 0.16
C ALA A 222 8.83 -6.95 1.05
N CYS A 223 9.96 -7.51 0.63
CA CYS A 223 11.24 -7.43 1.33
C CYS A 223 11.67 -5.97 1.55
N GLY A 224 11.65 -5.17 0.47
CA GLY A 224 11.98 -3.75 0.52
C GLY A 224 11.06 -2.96 1.45
N ARG A 225 9.74 -3.19 1.42
CA ARG A 225 8.80 -2.46 2.30
C ARG A 225 8.95 -2.82 3.77
N ILE A 226 9.30 -4.07 4.10
CA ILE A 226 9.60 -4.47 5.49
C ILE A 226 11.01 -4.03 5.91
N GLY A 227 11.95 -3.89 4.98
CA GLY A 227 13.37 -3.78 5.33
C GLY A 227 13.99 -5.14 5.69
N ALA A 228 13.52 -6.21 5.06
CA ALA A 228 14.01 -7.59 5.27
C ALA A 228 15.12 -7.92 4.27
N LEU A 229 16.33 -7.42 4.53
CA LEU A 229 17.52 -7.61 3.69
C LEU A 229 17.87 -9.08 3.46
N SER A 230 17.95 -9.91 4.50
CA SER A 230 18.36 -11.32 4.37
C SER A 230 17.38 -12.08 3.49
N ASN A 231 16.08 -11.80 3.63
CA ASN A 231 15.05 -12.35 2.75
C ASN A 231 15.16 -11.82 1.31
N GLY A 232 15.48 -10.54 1.13
CA GLY A 232 15.72 -9.95 -0.19
C GLY A 232 16.92 -10.56 -0.91
N GLU A 233 18.04 -10.75 -0.22
CA GLU A 233 19.24 -11.42 -0.74
C GLU A 233 18.96 -12.88 -1.10
N TRP A 234 18.24 -13.61 -0.25
CA TRP A 234 17.82 -14.98 -0.55
C TRP A 234 16.95 -15.05 -1.82
N VAL A 235 16.01 -14.12 -2.01
CA VAL A 235 15.18 -14.05 -3.21
C VAL A 235 16.02 -13.72 -4.45
N HIS A 236 16.96 -12.78 -4.33
CA HIS A 236 17.85 -12.43 -5.44
C HIS A 236 18.75 -13.60 -5.84
N ASN A 237 19.33 -14.32 -4.88
CA ASN A 237 20.11 -15.53 -5.15
C ASN A 237 19.27 -16.61 -5.82
N LEU A 238 18.03 -16.82 -5.37
CA LEU A 238 17.10 -17.76 -6.00
C LEU A 238 16.77 -17.38 -7.46
N MET A 239 16.69 -16.08 -7.78
CA MET A 239 16.53 -15.62 -9.16
C MET A 239 17.73 -15.99 -10.03
N ILE A 240 18.95 -15.84 -9.50
CA ILE A 240 20.20 -16.23 -10.18
C ILE A 240 20.25 -17.75 -10.40
N GLU A 241 19.97 -18.53 -9.35
CA GLU A 241 19.92 -20.00 -9.42
C GLU A 241 18.93 -20.50 -10.47
N LYS A 242 17.76 -19.84 -10.58
CA LYS A 242 16.72 -20.14 -11.57
C LYS A 242 16.97 -19.49 -12.94
N GLN A 243 18.11 -18.81 -13.12
CA GLN A 243 18.49 -18.12 -14.37
C GLN A 243 17.40 -17.16 -14.87
N ILE A 244 16.75 -16.46 -13.94
CA ILE A 244 15.73 -15.47 -14.27
C ILE A 244 16.41 -14.23 -14.84
N GLU A 245 16.18 -14.01 -16.12
CA GLU A 245 16.63 -12.80 -16.80
C GLU A 245 15.96 -11.54 -16.20
N LEU A 246 16.76 -10.49 -16.00
CA LEU A 246 16.29 -9.22 -15.48
C LEU A 246 15.71 -8.38 -16.63
N ASN A 247 14.41 -8.09 -16.55
CA ASN A 247 13.80 -7.02 -17.35
C ASN A 247 13.73 -5.73 -16.51
N PHE A 248 13.29 -4.63 -17.11
CA PHE A 248 13.19 -3.34 -16.41
C PHE A 248 12.37 -3.42 -15.10
N ILE A 249 11.31 -4.25 -15.05
CA ILE A 249 10.47 -4.42 -13.86
C ILE A 249 11.28 -5.06 -12.72
N LEU A 250 11.99 -6.14 -12.99
CA LEU A 250 12.79 -6.85 -11.99
C LEU A 250 14.03 -6.04 -11.57
N SER A 251 14.68 -5.37 -12.53
CA SER A 251 15.81 -4.47 -12.25
C SER A 251 15.39 -3.34 -11.32
N SER A 252 14.29 -2.64 -11.64
CA SER A 252 13.68 -1.63 -10.77
C SER A 252 13.34 -2.17 -9.38
N ALA A 253 12.74 -3.36 -9.31
CA ALA A 253 12.37 -3.98 -8.03
C ALA A 253 13.58 -4.36 -7.17
N LEU A 254 14.69 -4.83 -7.77
CA LEU A 254 15.94 -5.13 -7.06
C LEU A 254 16.59 -3.85 -6.53
N ILE A 255 16.66 -2.80 -7.35
CA ILE A 255 17.20 -1.49 -6.96
C ILE A 255 16.39 -0.92 -5.78
N ASP A 256 15.04 -0.92 -5.87
CA ASP A 256 14.16 -0.45 -4.79
C ASP A 256 14.34 -1.30 -3.52
N MET A 257 14.39 -2.62 -3.65
CA MET A 257 14.56 -3.54 -2.51
C MET A 257 15.86 -3.26 -1.75
N TYR A 258 17.00 -3.22 -2.45
CA TYR A 258 18.30 -2.94 -1.82
C TYR A 258 18.36 -1.54 -1.23
N SER A 259 17.83 -0.54 -1.93
CA SER A 259 17.77 0.84 -1.45
C SER A 259 16.94 0.97 -0.17
N ARG A 260 15.78 0.30 -0.10
CA ARG A 260 14.89 0.28 1.07
C ARG A 260 15.35 -0.64 2.19
N CYS A 261 16.36 -1.48 1.95
CA CYS A 261 17.05 -2.25 2.97
C CYS A 261 18.36 -1.59 3.45
N GLY A 262 18.63 -0.34 3.05
CA GLY A 262 19.81 0.42 3.49
C GLY A 262 21.12 -0.03 2.82
N ARG A 263 21.03 -0.78 1.71
CA ARG A 263 22.18 -1.25 0.92
C ARG A 263 22.31 -0.48 -0.39
N ILE A 264 22.39 0.85 -0.28
CA ILE A 264 22.39 1.75 -1.45
C ILE A 264 23.54 1.47 -2.42
N GLU A 265 24.73 1.12 -1.92
CA GLU A 265 25.87 0.75 -2.77
C GLU A 265 25.62 -0.55 -3.57
N THR A 266 24.84 -1.49 -3.02
CA THR A 266 24.44 -2.69 -3.77
C THR A 266 23.40 -2.34 -4.83
N ALA A 267 22.47 -1.42 -4.52
CA ALA A 267 21.51 -0.91 -5.50
C ALA A 267 22.20 -0.21 -6.68
N LYS A 268 23.24 0.61 -6.41
CA LYS A 268 24.08 1.23 -7.45
C LYS A 268 24.77 0.18 -8.33
N LYS A 269 25.34 -0.87 -7.74
CA LYS A 269 25.94 -1.97 -8.51
C LYS A 269 24.94 -2.65 -9.44
N VAL A 270 23.72 -2.92 -8.96
CA VAL A 270 22.64 -3.46 -9.81
C VAL A 270 22.31 -2.48 -10.93
N PHE A 271 22.14 -1.19 -10.62
CA PHE A 271 21.86 -0.14 -11.59
C PHE A 271 22.95 0.01 -12.68
N GLU A 272 24.22 -0.18 -12.35
CA GLU A 272 25.31 -0.18 -13.34
C GLU A 272 25.39 -1.47 -14.17
N SER A 273 24.90 -2.59 -13.64
CA SER A 273 24.98 -3.90 -14.31
C SER A 273 23.88 -4.18 -15.33
N VAL A 274 22.80 -3.38 -15.33
CA VAL A 274 21.62 -3.59 -16.17
C VAL A 274 21.55 -2.56 -17.30
N THR A 275 20.89 -2.92 -18.39
CA THR A 275 20.50 -1.95 -19.43
C THR A 275 19.50 -0.96 -18.84
N ARG A 276 19.71 0.34 -19.09
CA ARG A 276 18.93 1.45 -18.54
C ARG A 276 18.08 2.17 -19.59
N ASP A 277 17.50 1.39 -20.49
CA ASP A 277 16.67 1.86 -21.60
C ASP A 277 15.27 2.35 -21.15
N HIS A 278 14.82 1.94 -19.96
CA HIS A 278 13.50 2.29 -19.43
C HIS A 278 13.58 3.22 -18.21
N ILE A 279 12.76 4.28 -18.22
CA ILE A 279 12.71 5.33 -17.17
C ILE A 279 12.48 4.77 -15.75
N SER A 280 11.78 3.65 -15.63
CA SER A 280 11.54 3.01 -14.32
C SER A 280 12.82 2.64 -13.58
N ILE A 281 13.91 2.30 -14.28
CA ILE A 281 15.18 1.91 -13.67
C ILE A 281 15.83 3.13 -13.02
N TRP A 282 15.84 4.26 -13.74
CA TRP A 282 16.29 5.55 -13.24
C TRP A 282 15.46 6.05 -12.06
N ASN A 283 14.12 6.02 -12.19
CA ASN A 283 13.21 6.39 -11.11
C ASN A 283 13.44 5.57 -9.83
N SER A 284 13.76 4.28 -9.98
CA SER A 284 14.08 3.43 -8.82
C SER A 284 15.37 3.86 -8.13
N MET A 285 16.40 4.23 -8.91
CA MET A 285 17.66 4.70 -8.37
C MET A 285 17.54 6.09 -7.73
N ILE A 286 16.87 7.04 -8.40
CA ILE A 286 16.59 8.40 -7.89
C ILE A 286 15.81 8.32 -6.58
N THR A 287 14.71 7.56 -6.54
CA THR A 287 13.92 7.36 -5.32
C THR A 287 14.74 6.68 -4.23
N GLY A 288 15.57 5.69 -4.59
CA GLY A 288 16.47 4.99 -3.68
C GLY A 288 17.51 5.91 -3.03
N LEU A 289 18.11 6.81 -3.78
CA LEU A 289 19.04 7.82 -3.26
C LEU A 289 18.32 8.86 -2.39
N ALA A 290 17.12 9.31 -2.80
CA ALA A 290 16.31 10.28 -2.08
C ALA A 290 15.92 9.81 -0.67
N ILE A 291 15.49 8.55 -0.52
CA ILE A 291 15.16 7.98 0.80
C ILE A 291 16.41 7.77 1.67
N ASN A 292 17.60 7.68 1.07
CA ASN A 292 18.88 7.56 1.77
C ASN A 292 19.54 8.93 2.06
N GLY A 293 18.90 10.04 1.66
CA GLY A 293 19.40 11.40 1.92
C GLY A 293 20.59 11.81 1.05
N LEU A 294 20.76 11.19 -0.12
CA LEU A 294 21.88 11.43 -1.04
C LEU A 294 21.46 12.37 -2.19
N ALA A 295 20.98 13.58 -1.86
CA ALA A 295 20.40 14.49 -2.86
C ALA A 295 21.38 14.95 -3.94
N LEU A 296 22.67 15.11 -3.63
CA LEU A 296 23.67 15.49 -4.63
C LEU A 296 23.84 14.39 -5.69
N GLU A 297 23.82 13.13 -5.27
CA GLU A 297 23.88 11.99 -6.20
C GLU A 297 22.59 11.87 -7.02
N VAL A 298 21.43 12.27 -6.47
CA VAL A 298 20.18 12.35 -7.24
C VAL A 298 20.32 13.31 -8.41
N ILE A 299 20.92 14.49 -8.18
CA ILE A 299 21.16 15.48 -9.23
C ILE A 299 22.13 14.93 -10.29
N GLU A 300 23.19 14.24 -9.86
CA GLU A 300 24.14 13.59 -10.78
C GLU A 300 23.46 12.53 -11.67
N ILE A 301 22.63 11.67 -11.06
CA ILE A 301 21.85 10.66 -11.79
C ILE A 301 20.88 11.31 -12.77
N PHE A 302 20.23 12.42 -12.39
CA PHE A 302 19.35 13.16 -13.30
C PHE A 302 20.13 13.74 -14.50
N SER A 303 21.28 14.38 -14.27
CA SER A 303 22.12 14.86 -15.37
C SER A 303 22.62 13.74 -16.27
N ARG A 304 22.86 12.54 -15.72
CA ARG A 304 23.22 11.36 -16.52
C ARG A 304 22.03 10.85 -17.34
N LEU A 305 20.83 10.82 -16.78
CA LEU A 305 19.60 10.48 -17.48
C LEU A 305 19.40 11.38 -18.71
N GLU A 306 19.63 12.69 -18.56
CA GLU A 306 19.57 13.65 -19.67
C GLU A 306 20.61 13.35 -20.76
N ARG A 307 21.85 13.02 -20.36
CA ARG A 307 22.92 12.63 -21.32
C ARG A 307 22.65 11.33 -22.05
N GLU A 308 21.98 10.38 -21.39
CA GLU A 308 21.56 9.11 -22.01
C GLU A 308 20.25 9.26 -22.80
N THR A 309 19.73 10.49 -22.95
CA THR A 309 18.56 10.84 -23.78
C THR A 309 17.28 10.08 -23.41
N VAL A 310 17.16 9.67 -22.15
CA VAL A 310 15.92 9.09 -21.62
C VAL A 310 15.04 10.23 -21.11
N GLU A 311 13.78 10.30 -21.53
CA GLU A 311 12.88 11.38 -21.11
C GLU A 311 12.45 11.21 -19.64
N PRO A 312 12.66 12.23 -18.77
CA PRO A 312 12.07 12.27 -17.44
C PRO A 312 10.55 12.21 -17.46
N ASP A 313 9.98 11.58 -16.44
CA ASP A 313 8.54 11.54 -16.21
C ASP A 313 8.15 12.21 -14.87
N SER A 314 6.85 12.26 -14.61
CA SER A 314 6.27 12.73 -13.34
C SER A 314 6.93 12.07 -12.11
N ILE A 315 7.20 10.77 -12.16
CA ILE A 315 7.80 10.04 -11.04
C ILE A 315 9.26 10.47 -10.79
N THR A 316 9.99 10.81 -11.86
CA THR A 316 11.37 11.33 -11.80
C THR A 316 11.43 12.57 -10.91
N PHE A 317 10.55 13.55 -11.17
CA PHE A 317 10.52 14.81 -10.43
C PHE A 317 10.04 14.65 -8.99
N ILE A 318 9.11 13.74 -8.71
CA ILE A 318 8.75 13.39 -7.33
C ILE A 318 9.98 12.91 -6.54
N GLY A 319 10.80 12.04 -7.13
CA GLY A 319 12.03 11.54 -6.51
C GLY A 319 13.03 12.65 -6.21
N ILE A 320 13.24 13.57 -7.17
CA ILE A 320 14.15 14.72 -7.02
C ILE A 320 13.65 15.68 -5.93
N LEU A 321 12.38 16.08 -5.98
CA LEU A 321 11.80 16.99 -4.99
C LEU A 321 11.82 16.39 -3.58
N THR A 322 11.60 15.08 -3.46
CA THR A 322 11.75 14.36 -2.19
C THR A 322 13.19 14.43 -1.67
N ALA A 323 14.18 14.27 -2.54
CA ALA A 323 15.59 14.40 -2.17
C ALA A 323 15.91 15.82 -1.69
N CYS A 324 15.44 16.84 -2.41
CA CYS A 324 15.56 18.24 -2.02
C CYS A 324 14.93 18.49 -0.65
N SER A 325 13.71 17.99 -0.42
CA SER A 325 13.00 18.09 0.88
C SER A 325 13.82 17.48 2.02
N HIS A 326 14.39 16.29 1.82
CA HIS A 326 15.16 15.61 2.86
C HIS A 326 16.50 16.25 3.18
N CYS A 327 17.07 17.03 2.26
CA CYS A 327 18.38 17.68 2.41
C CYS A 327 18.29 19.20 2.58
N GLY A 328 17.09 19.77 2.58
CA GLY A 328 16.87 21.21 2.73
C GLY A 328 17.34 22.05 1.54
N LEU A 329 17.39 21.46 0.34
CA LEU A 329 17.81 22.14 -0.88
C LEU A 329 16.64 22.92 -1.49
N VAL A 330 16.22 23.99 -0.82
CA VAL A 330 15.02 24.78 -1.19
C VAL A 330 15.12 25.32 -2.60
N GLU A 331 16.23 25.99 -2.94
CA GLU A 331 16.42 26.61 -4.25
C GLU A 331 16.45 25.60 -5.39
N GLU A 332 17.13 24.46 -5.20
CA GLU A 332 17.11 23.38 -6.18
C GLU A 332 15.70 22.78 -6.33
N GLY A 333 14.97 22.61 -5.23
CA GLY A 333 13.59 22.12 -5.27
C GLY A 333 12.66 23.04 -6.06
N ARG A 334 12.77 24.37 -5.87
CA ARG A 334 12.05 25.37 -6.69
C ARG A 334 12.44 25.24 -8.16
N ARG A 335 13.73 25.21 -8.45
CA ARG A 335 14.26 25.09 -9.81
C ARG A 335 13.73 23.86 -10.54
N PHE A 336 13.74 22.69 -9.89
CA PHE A 336 13.23 21.46 -10.49
C PHE A 336 11.70 21.45 -10.65
N PHE A 337 10.96 22.07 -9.73
CA PHE A 337 9.50 22.23 -9.85
C PHE A 337 9.09 23.16 -11.00
N ASP A 338 9.90 24.17 -11.31
CA ASP A 338 9.68 25.00 -12.48
C ASP A 338 10.15 24.28 -13.76
N LEU A 339 11.32 23.63 -13.72
CA LEU A 339 11.89 22.89 -14.85
C LEU A 339 10.94 21.83 -15.40
N MET A 340 10.25 21.08 -14.53
CA MET A 340 9.28 20.07 -14.98
C MET A 340 8.16 20.69 -15.83
N ARG A 341 7.76 21.93 -15.54
CA ARG A 341 6.68 22.63 -16.25
C ARG A 341 7.18 23.26 -17.53
N THR A 342 8.32 23.95 -17.47
CA THR A 342 8.81 24.79 -18.58
C THR A 342 9.54 23.99 -19.64
N ASN A 343 10.38 23.04 -19.24
CA ASN A 343 11.25 22.31 -20.15
C ASN A 343 10.68 20.95 -20.55
N TYR A 344 10.02 20.28 -19.60
CA TYR A 344 9.48 18.93 -19.81
C TYR A 344 7.96 18.91 -20.05
N SER A 345 7.27 20.04 -19.93
CA SER A 345 5.81 20.14 -20.10
C SER A 345 5.02 19.13 -19.25
N ILE A 346 5.56 18.76 -18.09
CA ILE A 346 4.92 17.85 -17.14
C ILE A 346 4.06 18.68 -16.19
N GLU A 347 2.76 18.41 -16.20
CA GLU A 347 1.82 19.10 -15.31
C GLU A 347 1.97 18.59 -13.86
N PRO A 348 2.20 19.48 -12.88
CA PRO A 348 2.38 19.07 -11.49
C PRO A 348 1.15 18.38 -10.92
N GLN A 349 1.33 17.12 -10.53
CA GLN A 349 0.35 16.32 -9.79
C GLN A 349 0.41 16.58 -8.28
N ILE A 350 -0.58 16.07 -7.53
CA ILE A 350 -0.72 16.29 -6.08
C ILE A 350 0.53 15.89 -5.28
N GLU A 351 1.23 14.85 -5.73
CA GLU A 351 2.46 14.36 -5.11
C GLU A 351 3.62 15.36 -5.23
N HIS A 352 3.72 16.10 -6.34
CA HIS A 352 4.75 17.13 -6.52
C HIS A 352 4.51 18.32 -5.61
N TYR A 353 3.27 18.80 -5.54
CA TYR A 353 2.87 19.83 -4.59
C TYR A 353 3.14 19.39 -3.15
N GLY A 354 2.83 18.14 -2.80
CA GLY A 354 3.15 17.57 -1.50
C GLY A 354 4.64 17.56 -1.18
N ALA A 355 5.50 17.22 -2.15
CA ALA A 355 6.95 17.26 -1.96
C ALA A 355 7.48 18.70 -1.77
N VAL A 356 6.98 19.67 -2.54
CA VAL A 356 7.36 21.09 -2.40
C VAL A 356 6.87 21.68 -1.09
N VAL A 357 5.62 21.39 -0.70
CA VAL A 357 5.08 21.81 0.59
C VAL A 357 5.90 21.22 1.73
N ASP A 358 6.28 19.95 1.67
CA ASP A 358 7.15 19.32 2.67
C ASP A 358 8.53 19.99 2.74
N LEU A 359 9.13 20.31 1.58
CA LEU A 359 10.40 21.04 1.49
C LEU A 359 10.32 22.43 2.16
N LEU A 360 9.34 23.24 1.78
CA LEU A 360 9.14 24.59 2.34
C LEU A 360 8.79 24.53 3.83
N SER A 361 7.95 23.57 4.22
CA SER A 361 7.54 23.36 5.61
C SER A 361 8.73 23.01 6.50
N ARG A 362 9.62 22.11 6.06
CA ARG A 362 10.84 21.77 6.81
C ARG A 362 11.83 22.93 6.91
N ALA A 363 11.93 23.74 5.85
CA ALA A 363 12.74 24.95 5.84
C ALA A 363 12.20 26.08 6.73
N GLY A 364 10.96 25.97 7.23
CA GLY A 364 10.33 27.01 8.05
C GLY A 364 9.64 28.12 7.26
N LEU A 365 9.55 27.97 5.95
CA LEU A 365 8.86 28.90 5.04
C LEU A 365 7.36 28.58 5.01
N LEU A 366 6.70 28.66 6.18
CA LEU A 366 5.31 28.20 6.35
C LEU A 366 4.31 29.04 5.57
N GLU A 367 4.55 30.34 5.44
CA GLU A 367 3.73 31.25 4.66
C GLU A 367 3.75 30.87 3.18
N GLU A 368 4.94 30.59 2.63
CA GLU A 368 5.09 30.12 1.25
C GLU A 368 4.50 28.72 1.04
N ALA A 369 4.71 27.82 2.00
CA ALA A 369 4.08 26.50 1.97
C ALA A 369 2.55 26.61 1.94
N HIS A 370 1.98 27.53 2.72
CA HIS A 370 0.55 27.77 2.74
C HIS A 370 0.04 28.37 1.42
N GLU A 371 0.79 29.29 0.83
CA GLU A 371 0.48 29.87 -0.48
C GLU A 371 0.53 28.83 -1.60
N MET A 372 1.50 27.90 -1.57
CA MET A 372 1.57 26.76 -2.49
C MET A 372 0.31 25.88 -2.40
N ILE A 373 -0.19 25.63 -1.19
CA ILE A 373 -1.44 24.87 -0.97
C ILE A 373 -2.67 25.64 -1.47
N ARG A 374 -2.65 26.98 -1.39
CA ARG A 374 -3.76 27.81 -1.85
C ARG A 374 -3.84 27.90 -3.37
N THR A 375 -2.70 27.88 -4.04
CA THR A 375 -2.57 28.10 -5.49
C THR A 375 -2.62 26.82 -6.32
N MET A 376 -2.52 25.65 -5.70
CA MET A 376 -2.58 24.38 -6.43
C MET A 376 -3.94 24.18 -7.12
N PRO A 377 -3.97 23.63 -8.36
CA PRO A 377 -5.18 23.51 -9.17
C PRO A 377 -6.12 22.38 -8.73
N MET A 378 -5.67 21.52 -7.82
CA MET A 378 -6.44 20.39 -7.29
C MET A 378 -6.69 20.52 -5.79
N LYS A 379 -7.65 19.75 -5.26
CA LYS A 379 -7.94 19.74 -3.82
C LYS A 379 -6.74 19.15 -3.05
N PRO A 380 -6.20 19.82 -2.02
CA PRO A 380 -5.12 19.27 -1.21
C PRO A 380 -5.55 18.01 -0.47
N ASP A 381 -4.69 17.00 -0.44
CA ASP A 381 -4.93 15.77 0.30
C ASP A 381 -4.47 15.86 1.75
N VAL A 382 -4.71 14.76 2.47
CA VAL A 382 -4.34 14.65 3.88
C VAL A 382 -2.82 14.66 4.08
N VAL A 383 -2.02 14.23 3.11
CA VAL A 383 -0.57 14.16 3.23
C VAL A 383 0.03 15.56 3.22
N ILE A 384 -0.45 16.44 2.35
CA ILE A 384 -0.05 17.86 2.26
C ILE A 384 -0.33 18.58 3.58
N TRP A 385 -1.55 18.46 4.12
CA TRP A 385 -1.90 19.09 5.40
C TRP A 385 -1.09 18.54 6.57
N ARG A 386 -0.76 17.24 6.56
CA ARG A 386 0.12 16.63 7.57
C ARG A 386 1.55 17.15 7.50
N ALA A 387 2.07 17.44 6.30
CA ALA A 387 3.40 18.03 6.15
C ALA A 387 3.45 19.42 6.83
N LEU A 388 2.45 20.27 6.56
CA LEU A 388 2.33 21.59 7.20
C LEU A 388 2.15 21.45 8.72
N LEU A 389 1.25 20.58 9.18
CA LEU A 389 1.01 20.33 10.61
C LEU A 389 2.28 19.87 11.33
N SER A 390 3.09 19.00 10.71
CA SER A 390 4.35 18.53 11.29
C SER A 390 5.35 19.66 11.48
N ALA A 391 5.42 20.58 10.52
CA ALA A 391 6.32 21.73 10.60
C ALA A 391 5.89 22.79 11.62
N CYS A 392 4.57 22.95 11.83
CA CYS A 392 4.04 23.84 12.88
C CYS A 392 4.57 23.49 14.28
N ARG A 393 4.77 22.19 14.56
CA ARG A 393 5.41 21.72 15.80
C ARG A 393 6.87 22.14 15.89
N ILE A 394 7.60 22.05 14.78
CA ILE A 394 9.04 22.33 14.73
C ILE A 394 9.30 23.83 14.87
N HIS A 395 8.50 24.65 14.19
CA HIS A 395 8.69 26.11 14.11
C HIS A 395 7.81 26.92 15.08
N GLY A 396 7.02 26.25 15.93
CA GLY A 396 6.26 26.90 17.01
C GLY A 396 5.13 27.80 16.55
N LYS A 397 4.44 27.46 15.46
CA LYS A 397 3.35 28.26 14.85
C LYS A 397 2.01 27.51 14.93
N PRO A 398 1.29 27.56 16.07
CA PRO A 398 0.09 26.76 16.27
C PRO A 398 -1.07 27.16 15.34
N GLU A 399 -1.11 28.39 14.84
CA GLU A 399 -2.19 28.92 14.00
C GLU A 399 -2.34 28.13 12.68
N PHE A 400 -1.22 27.84 12.01
CA PHE A 400 -1.21 27.00 10.80
C PHE A 400 -1.61 25.55 11.10
N GLY A 401 -1.29 25.05 12.31
CA GLY A 401 -1.64 23.69 12.74
C GLY A 401 -3.13 23.52 12.97
N GLU A 402 -3.78 24.50 13.59
CA GLU A 402 -5.24 24.56 13.76
C GLU A 402 -5.95 24.56 12.40
N PHE A 403 -5.48 25.41 11.48
CA PHE A 403 -6.02 25.51 10.14
C PHE A 403 -5.89 24.19 9.35
N ALA A 404 -4.73 23.52 9.42
CA ALA A 404 -4.53 22.23 8.76
C ALA A 404 -5.52 21.16 9.26
N ILE A 405 -5.76 21.11 10.59
CA ILE A 405 -6.70 20.16 11.20
C ILE A 405 -8.15 20.46 10.81
N GLU A 406 -8.53 21.74 10.73
CA GLU A 406 -9.85 22.14 10.26
C GLU A 406 -10.13 21.63 8.83
N LYS A 407 -9.15 21.79 7.93
CA LYS A 407 -9.26 21.30 6.54
C LYS A 407 -9.25 19.77 6.44
N MET A 408 -8.65 19.08 7.41
CA MET A 408 -8.62 17.61 7.50
C MET A 408 -9.85 17.00 8.19
N SER A 409 -10.83 17.79 8.65
CA SER A 409 -11.91 17.42 9.58
C SER A 409 -12.65 16.09 9.31
N SER A 410 -12.69 15.57 8.07
CA SER A 410 -13.28 14.27 7.73
C SER A 410 -12.33 13.06 7.81
N ASN A 411 -11.01 13.25 7.79
CA ASN A 411 -9.99 12.20 7.65
C ASN A 411 -8.88 12.26 8.73
N ILE A 412 -9.20 12.76 9.93
CA ILE A 412 -8.23 12.90 11.01
C ILE A 412 -7.91 11.52 11.62
N GLU A 413 -6.63 11.15 11.62
CA GLU A 413 -6.13 9.95 12.29
C GLU A 413 -5.65 10.26 13.71
N SER A 414 -5.41 9.20 14.50
CA SER A 414 -4.90 9.33 15.87
C SER A 414 -3.57 10.08 15.96
N GLY A 415 -2.71 9.97 14.95
CA GLY A 415 -1.43 10.67 14.89
C GLY A 415 -1.60 12.19 14.77
N ASP A 416 -2.63 12.65 14.06
CA ASP A 416 -2.88 14.07 13.80
C ASP A 416 -3.34 14.78 15.08
N TYR A 417 -4.22 14.13 15.85
CA TYR A 417 -4.64 14.62 17.18
C TYR A 417 -3.47 14.70 18.16
N VAL A 418 -2.61 13.68 18.18
CA VAL A 418 -1.42 13.68 19.03
C VAL A 418 -0.48 14.81 18.63
N LEU A 419 -0.29 15.03 17.33
CA LEU A 419 0.55 16.11 16.83
C LEU A 419 -0.01 17.50 17.19
N LEU A 420 -1.33 17.72 17.06
CA LEU A 420 -1.97 18.97 17.48
C LEU A 420 -1.87 19.19 19.00
N SER A 421 -2.12 18.16 19.81
CA SER A 421 -1.95 18.24 21.26
C SER A 421 -0.50 18.61 21.62
N ASN A 422 0.47 18.02 20.91
CA ASN A 422 1.87 18.33 21.10
C ASN A 422 2.23 19.77 20.71
N ILE A 423 1.70 20.27 19.58
CA ILE A 423 1.88 21.66 19.14
C ILE A 423 1.41 22.62 20.24
N TYR A 424 0.22 22.40 20.80
CA TYR A 424 -0.30 23.21 21.90
C TYR A 424 0.57 23.17 23.13
N SER A 425 1.07 22.00 23.52
CA SER A 425 1.97 21.88 24.67
C SER A 425 3.28 22.63 24.45
N THR A 426 3.91 22.56 23.26
CA THR A 426 5.10 23.39 22.94
C THR A 426 4.81 24.88 22.93
N ALA A 427 3.59 25.29 22.56
CA ALA A 427 3.14 26.67 22.63
C ALA A 427 2.67 27.09 24.05
N MET A 428 2.86 26.24 25.06
CA MET A 428 2.41 26.44 26.44
C MET A 428 0.89 26.66 26.60
N ARG A 429 0.08 26.22 25.61
CA ARG A 429 -1.39 26.29 25.61
C ARG A 429 -2.01 24.99 26.17
N TRP A 430 -1.71 24.66 27.43
CA TRP A 430 -2.07 23.37 28.05
C TRP A 430 -3.57 23.05 28.03
N GLY A 431 -4.43 24.04 28.26
CA GLY A 431 -5.89 23.84 28.21
C GLY A 431 -6.40 23.42 26.83
N ASN A 432 -5.76 23.86 25.75
CA ASN A 432 -6.11 23.42 24.39
C ASN A 432 -5.58 21.99 24.14
N ALA A 433 -4.38 21.67 24.62
CA ALA A 433 -3.83 20.32 24.53
C ALA A 433 -4.72 19.29 25.25
N GLU A 434 -5.27 19.64 26.41
CA GLU A 434 -6.21 18.82 27.17
C GLU A 434 -7.52 18.61 26.42
N LYS A 435 -8.15 19.68 25.91
CA LYS A 435 -9.37 19.59 25.08
C LYS A 435 -9.20 18.64 23.89
N VAL A 436 -8.04 18.64 23.23
CA VAL A 436 -7.74 17.70 22.14
C VAL A 436 -7.72 16.25 22.63
N ARG A 437 -7.13 15.98 23.81
CA ARG A 437 -7.10 14.63 24.39
C ARG A 437 -8.48 14.15 24.84
N GLU A 438 -9.30 15.05 25.38
CA GLU A 438 -10.71 14.75 25.69
C GLU A 438 -11.51 14.43 24.43
N LEU A 439 -11.30 15.17 23.34
CA LEU A 439 -11.93 14.91 22.06
C LEU A 439 -11.54 13.53 21.50
N MET A 440 -10.27 13.14 21.62
CA MET A 440 -9.82 11.79 21.26
C MET A 440 -10.56 10.71 22.06
N LYS A 441 -10.70 10.89 23.38
CA LYS A 441 -11.44 9.97 24.25
C LYS A 441 -12.92 9.88 23.82
N LYS A 442 -13.57 11.03 23.60
CA LYS A 442 -14.98 11.12 23.18
C LYS A 442 -15.23 10.44 21.83
N LYS A 443 -14.30 10.55 20.89
CA LYS A 443 -14.37 9.90 19.57
C LYS A 443 -13.86 8.45 19.57
N GLY A 444 -13.40 7.91 20.70
CA GLY A 444 -12.83 6.56 20.78
C GLY A 444 -11.52 6.38 20.00
N VAL A 445 -10.81 7.47 19.70
CA VAL A 445 -9.58 7.45 18.90
C VAL A 445 -8.41 6.97 19.75
N ARG A 446 -7.83 5.82 19.39
CA ARG A 446 -6.65 5.26 20.07
C ARG A 446 -5.37 5.64 19.33
N LYS A 447 -4.33 6.04 20.09
CA LYS A 447 -2.99 6.35 19.56
C LYS A 447 -2.40 5.14 18.84
N ASN A 448 -1.90 5.36 17.63
CA ASN A 448 -1.14 4.34 16.88
C ASN A 448 0.13 3.96 17.67
N GLN A 449 0.34 2.66 17.86
CA GLN A 449 1.50 2.15 18.57
C GLN A 449 2.76 2.23 17.68
N GLY A 450 3.84 2.78 18.24
CA GLY A 450 5.17 2.71 17.63
C GLY A 450 5.69 1.28 17.68
N LEU A 451 6.15 0.79 16.53
CA LEU A 451 6.72 -0.53 16.35
C LEU A 451 8.07 -0.38 15.65
N SER A 452 9.10 -0.95 16.26
CA SER A 452 10.42 -1.09 15.65
C SER A 452 10.74 -2.56 15.47
N TRP A 453 11.53 -2.88 14.46
CA TRP A 453 11.93 -4.25 14.19
C TRP A 453 13.30 -4.35 13.58
N ILE A 454 13.87 -5.53 13.72
CA ILE A 454 15.19 -5.92 13.22
C ILE A 454 15.09 -7.32 12.63
N GLU A 455 15.78 -7.53 11.52
CA GLU A 455 15.92 -8.86 10.91
C GLU A 455 17.22 -9.50 11.37
N MET A 456 17.13 -10.71 11.92
CA MET A 456 18.27 -11.51 12.36
C MET A 456 18.15 -12.90 11.76
N LYS A 457 19.14 -13.30 10.95
CA LYS A 457 19.20 -14.63 10.31
C LYS A 457 17.88 -15.00 9.58
N GLY A 458 17.28 -14.03 8.88
CA GLY A 458 16.03 -14.21 8.13
C GLY A 458 14.73 -14.15 8.96
N VAL A 459 14.82 -13.97 10.28
CA VAL A 459 13.68 -13.83 11.20
C VAL A 459 13.51 -12.38 11.63
N ILE A 460 12.26 -11.89 11.62
CA ILE A 460 11.94 -10.50 11.94
C ILE A 460 11.45 -10.40 13.38
N HIS A 461 12.25 -9.76 14.24
CA HIS A 461 11.96 -9.51 15.64
C HIS A 461 11.34 -8.13 15.80
N GLN A 462 10.16 -8.05 16.42
CA GLN A 462 9.40 -6.81 16.59
C GLN A 462 9.38 -6.39 18.06
N PHE A 463 9.43 -5.09 18.29
CA PHE A 463 9.47 -4.48 19.62
C PHE A 463 8.47 -3.34 19.70
N LYS A 464 7.65 -3.36 20.75
CA LYS A 464 6.83 -2.22 21.17
C LYS A 464 7.53 -1.45 22.27
N ALA A 465 7.04 -0.24 22.57
CA ALA A 465 7.51 0.47 23.75
C ALA A 465 7.19 -0.34 25.02
N GLY A 466 8.16 -0.54 25.89
CA GLY A 466 8.01 -1.34 27.11
C GLY A 466 7.81 -2.85 26.90
N ASP A 467 8.14 -3.37 25.71
CA ASP A 467 7.85 -4.76 25.35
C ASP A 467 8.69 -5.78 26.12
N ARG A 468 8.02 -6.70 26.81
CA ARG A 468 8.60 -7.84 27.53
C ARG A 468 8.18 -9.20 26.96
N SER A 469 7.54 -9.22 25.79
CA SER A 469 7.08 -10.47 25.15
C SER A 469 8.22 -11.33 24.59
N ASN A 470 9.40 -10.74 24.35
CA ASN A 470 10.57 -11.46 23.88
C ASN A 470 11.14 -12.34 25.02
N PRO A 471 11.42 -13.64 24.78
CA PRO A 471 12.04 -14.51 25.78
C PRO A 471 13.36 -13.98 26.34
N GLU A 472 14.08 -13.16 25.57
CA GLU A 472 15.38 -12.59 25.93
C GLU A 472 15.26 -11.14 26.41
N SER A 473 14.05 -10.68 26.74
CA SER A 473 13.77 -9.30 27.13
C SER A 473 14.66 -8.84 28.30
N GLU A 474 14.85 -9.67 29.32
CA GLU A 474 15.71 -9.33 30.48
C GLU A 474 17.14 -8.96 30.05
N MET A 475 17.73 -9.72 29.13
CA MET A 475 19.07 -9.43 28.61
C MET A 475 19.10 -8.17 27.74
N VAL A 476 18.04 -7.91 26.96
CA VAL A 476 17.90 -6.67 26.19
C VAL A 476 17.85 -5.45 27.11
N TYR A 477 17.07 -5.51 28.18
CA TYR A 477 16.97 -4.44 29.16
C TYR A 477 18.31 -4.21 29.87
N LYS A 478 19.03 -5.28 30.23
CA LYS A 478 20.37 -5.17 30.83
C LYS A 478 21.37 -4.45 29.90
N VAL A 479 21.35 -4.77 28.60
CA VAL A 479 22.16 -4.06 27.59
C VAL A 479 21.75 -2.60 27.51
N LEU A 480 20.46 -2.33 27.40
CA LEU A 480 19.92 -0.97 27.31
C LEU A 480 20.29 -0.10 28.52
N GLU A 481 20.17 -0.63 29.74
CA GLU A 481 20.59 0.06 30.98
C GLU A 481 22.10 0.31 31.01
N GLY A 482 22.91 -0.65 30.56
CA GLY A 482 24.35 -0.48 30.42
C GLY A 482 24.71 0.64 29.44
N LEU A 483 24.03 0.69 28.29
CA LEU A 483 24.21 1.75 27.29
C LEU A 483 23.79 3.11 27.83
N ASN A 484 22.62 3.20 28.46
CA ASN A 484 22.10 4.44 29.04
C ASN A 484 23.06 5.03 30.09
N ARG A 485 23.65 4.19 30.94
CA ARG A 485 24.69 4.64 31.89
C ARG A 485 25.91 5.19 31.16
N ARG A 486 26.40 4.47 30.14
CA ARG A 486 27.63 4.85 29.42
C ARG A 486 27.46 6.13 28.60
N ILE A 487 26.32 6.32 27.92
CA ILE A 487 26.07 7.54 27.14
C ILE A 487 25.81 8.75 28.05
N LYS A 488 25.21 8.58 29.24
CA LYS A 488 25.05 9.66 30.22
C LYS A 488 26.40 10.17 30.71
N LEU A 489 27.36 9.27 30.94
CA LEU A 489 28.75 9.64 31.26
C LEU A 489 29.43 10.41 30.12
N ASP A 490 29.04 10.15 28.86
CA ASP A 490 29.52 10.87 27.67
C ASP A 490 28.73 12.17 27.39
N GLY A 491 27.85 12.58 28.31
CA GLY A 491 27.10 13.84 28.23
C GLY A 491 25.73 13.77 27.54
N PHE A 492 25.16 12.57 27.35
CA PHE A 492 23.78 12.45 26.86
C PHE A 492 22.76 12.90 27.91
N VAL A 493 21.90 13.84 27.52
CA VAL A 493 20.75 14.28 28.32
C VAL A 493 19.46 13.84 27.62
N PRO A 494 18.61 13.03 28.27
CA PRO A 494 17.29 12.68 27.74
C PRO A 494 16.42 13.91 27.54
N ALA A 495 15.74 13.98 26.40
CA ALA A 495 14.88 15.12 26.05
C ALA A 495 13.50 15.02 26.73
N THR A 496 13.46 15.23 28.05
CA THR A 496 12.24 15.07 28.87
C THR A 496 11.13 16.04 28.47
N GLU A 497 11.46 17.16 27.82
CA GLU A 497 10.52 18.11 27.22
C GLU A 497 9.62 17.48 26.14
N LEU A 498 10.03 16.34 25.56
CA LEU A 498 9.21 15.59 24.60
C LEU A 498 8.09 14.79 25.29
N VAL A 499 8.20 14.56 26.60
CA VAL A 499 7.18 13.87 27.39
C VAL A 499 6.24 14.92 27.95
N LEU A 500 5.24 15.25 27.14
CA LEU A 500 4.22 16.25 27.42
C LEU A 500 3.11 15.72 28.35
N MET A 501 3.44 14.77 29.22
CA MET A 501 2.59 14.30 30.31
C MET A 501 3.03 15.01 31.59
N ASP A 502 2.07 15.39 32.41
CA ASP A 502 2.34 15.99 33.71
C ASP A 502 2.69 14.89 34.72
N VAL A 503 3.94 14.43 34.65
CA VAL A 503 4.54 13.37 35.48
C VAL A 503 5.93 13.83 35.94
N SER A 504 6.50 13.14 36.94
CA SER A 504 7.84 13.50 37.44
C SER A 504 8.91 13.38 36.36
N GLU A 505 10.01 14.13 36.48
CA GLU A 505 11.11 14.06 35.51
C GLU A 505 11.71 12.66 35.40
N GLU A 506 11.75 11.89 36.49
CA GLU A 506 12.17 10.49 36.49
C GLU A 506 11.22 9.61 35.65
N GLU A 507 9.91 9.83 35.76
CA GLU A 507 8.92 9.10 34.97
C GLU A 507 8.96 9.50 33.49
N LYS A 508 9.21 10.78 33.19
CA LYS A 508 9.48 11.23 31.81
C LYS A 508 10.68 10.51 31.23
N GLU A 509 11.77 10.44 31.98
CA GLU A 509 12.98 9.74 31.55
C GLU A 509 12.73 8.22 31.35
N GLY A 510 12.04 7.58 32.29
CA GLY A 510 11.67 6.17 32.22
C GLY A 510 10.86 5.84 30.96
N ASN A 511 9.92 6.71 30.59
CA ASN A 511 9.13 6.58 29.36
C ASN A 511 10.00 6.63 28.11
N LEU A 512 10.96 7.57 28.04
CA LEU A 512 11.90 7.70 26.92
C LEU A 512 12.85 6.50 26.80
N ASN A 513 13.24 5.92 27.94
CA ASN A 513 14.16 4.79 27.97
C ASN A 513 13.57 3.53 27.35
N CYS A 514 12.25 3.35 27.41
CA CYS A 514 11.58 2.14 26.95
C CYS A 514 11.05 2.23 25.50
N HIS A 515 11.51 3.18 24.69
CA HIS A 515 11.08 3.30 23.30
C HIS A 515 11.46 2.07 22.46
N SER A 516 10.57 1.70 21.54
CA SER A 516 10.73 0.53 20.65
C SER A 516 12.05 0.54 19.88
N GLU A 517 12.51 1.72 19.47
CA GLU A 517 13.77 1.92 18.74
C GLU A 517 14.98 1.50 19.54
N LYS A 518 15.02 1.91 20.82
CA LYS A 518 16.11 1.62 21.74
C LYS A 518 16.15 0.12 22.05
N LEU A 519 14.99 -0.49 22.26
CA LEU A 519 14.86 -1.94 22.47
C LEU A 519 15.33 -2.74 21.25
N ALA A 520 14.89 -2.37 20.04
CA ALA A 520 15.33 -3.03 18.81
C ALA A 520 16.84 -2.89 18.58
N THR A 521 17.40 -1.70 18.86
CA THR A 521 18.84 -1.44 18.74
C THR A 521 19.64 -2.23 19.79
N ALA A 522 19.20 -2.24 21.04
CA ALA A 522 19.82 -3.01 22.11
C ALA A 522 19.80 -4.51 21.82
N TYR A 523 18.69 -5.03 21.28
CA TYR A 523 18.64 -6.41 20.79
C TYR A 523 19.63 -6.65 19.64
N GLY A 524 19.73 -5.71 18.69
CA GLY A 524 20.74 -5.75 17.64
C GLY A 524 22.15 -5.87 18.21
N ILE A 525 22.52 -4.99 19.14
CA ILE A 525 23.83 -4.98 19.82
C ILE A 525 24.09 -6.32 20.53
N LEU A 526 23.09 -6.85 21.25
CA LEU A 526 23.20 -8.11 21.97
C LEU A 526 23.48 -9.31 21.03
N LYS A 527 22.92 -9.29 19.81
CA LYS A 527 22.93 -10.43 18.90
C LYS A 527 24.06 -10.46 17.88
N THR A 528 24.86 -9.42 17.82
CA THR A 528 25.84 -9.25 16.74
C THR A 528 27.19 -8.84 17.29
N SER A 529 28.26 -9.29 16.62
CA SER A 529 29.63 -8.97 16.98
C SER A 529 29.90 -7.47 16.97
N PRO A 530 30.85 -6.99 17.80
CA PRO A 530 31.35 -5.61 17.71
C PRO A 530 31.75 -5.26 16.27
N GLY A 531 31.46 -4.03 15.84
CA GLY A 531 31.76 -3.54 14.49
C GLY A 531 30.71 -3.89 13.41
N THR A 532 29.82 -4.88 13.63
CA THR A 532 28.77 -5.19 12.64
C THR A 532 27.74 -4.06 12.55
N GLU A 533 27.33 -3.65 11.35
CA GLU A 533 26.28 -2.63 11.21
C GLU A 533 24.93 -3.13 11.76
N ILE A 534 24.19 -2.26 12.44
CA ILE A 534 22.86 -2.59 13.00
C ILE A 534 21.79 -1.91 12.16
N LEU A 535 20.90 -2.68 11.54
CA LEU A 535 19.77 -2.14 10.78
C LEU A 535 18.47 -2.28 11.57
N VAL A 536 17.83 -1.15 11.87
CA VAL A 536 16.52 -1.09 12.54
C VAL A 536 15.52 -0.39 11.63
N SER A 537 14.30 -0.88 11.57
CA SER A 537 13.18 -0.23 10.87
C SER A 537 12.08 0.16 11.84
N LYS A 538 11.36 1.24 11.55
CA LYS A 538 10.26 1.78 12.35
C LYS A 538 9.07 2.17 11.47
N ASN A 539 7.86 1.94 11.96
CA ASN A 539 6.60 2.29 11.27
C ASN A 539 6.21 3.77 11.37
N LEU A 540 6.77 4.51 12.33
CA LEU A 540 6.57 5.94 12.56
C LEU A 540 7.89 6.67 12.39
N ARG A 541 7.84 8.00 12.32
CA ARG A 541 9.03 8.85 12.39
C ARG A 541 9.75 8.63 13.72
N THR A 542 11.08 8.57 13.69
CA THR A 542 11.90 8.47 14.92
C THR A 542 11.64 9.72 15.79
N CYS A 543 11.70 9.62 17.12
CA CYS A 543 11.62 10.82 17.97
C CYS A 543 12.99 11.46 18.16
N TYR A 544 13.02 12.75 18.53
CA TYR A 544 14.27 13.48 18.73
C TYR A 544 15.18 12.83 19.78
N ASP A 545 14.62 12.39 20.91
CA ASP A 545 15.37 11.65 21.94
C ASP A 545 16.04 10.38 21.40
N CYS A 546 15.30 9.53 20.67
CA CYS A 546 15.87 8.30 20.10
C CYS A 546 16.95 8.59 19.04
N HIS A 547 16.78 9.65 18.26
CA HIS A 547 17.79 10.09 17.30
C HIS A 547 19.08 10.54 17.99
N CYS A 548 18.98 11.39 19.01
CA CYS A 548 20.14 11.81 19.82
C CYS A 548 20.78 10.64 20.56
N TRP A 549 19.97 9.73 21.11
CA TRP A 549 20.44 8.51 21.75
C TRP A 549 21.25 7.64 20.78
N MET A 550 20.77 7.43 19.55
CA MET A 550 21.48 6.64 18.54
C MET A 550 22.81 7.29 18.11
N LYS A 551 22.88 8.62 18.02
CA LYS A 551 24.15 9.34 17.82
C LYS A 551 25.13 8.98 18.93
N MET A 552 24.72 9.12 20.19
CA MET A 552 25.62 8.85 21.33
C MET A 552 26.05 7.38 21.38
N VAL A 553 25.14 6.44 21.13
CA VAL A 553 25.47 5.01 21.09
C VAL A 553 26.44 4.68 19.96
N SER A 554 26.27 5.26 18.76
CA SER A 554 27.18 5.02 17.64
C SER A 554 28.61 5.50 17.95
N ARG A 555 28.74 6.63 18.67
CA ARG A 555 30.03 7.14 19.16
C ARG A 555 30.64 6.23 20.21
N VAL A 556 29.91 5.93 21.28
CA VAL A 556 30.40 5.19 22.44
C VAL A 556 30.80 3.75 22.10
N LEU A 557 30.10 3.13 21.15
CA LEU A 557 30.41 1.77 20.69
C LEU A 557 31.32 1.73 19.46
N ASN A 558 31.65 2.88 18.87
CA ASN A 558 32.31 3.00 17.56
C ASN A 558 31.65 2.08 16.52
N ARG A 559 30.33 2.20 16.39
CA ARG A 559 29.51 1.23 15.66
C ARG A 559 28.42 1.92 14.86
N VAL A 560 28.30 1.53 13.59
CA VAL A 560 27.29 2.09 12.69
C VAL A 560 25.91 1.54 13.02
N ILE A 561 24.94 2.45 13.17
CA ILE A 561 23.53 2.12 13.33
C ILE A 561 22.77 2.76 12.17
N ILE A 562 22.04 1.97 11.41
CA ILE A 562 21.17 2.41 10.33
C ILE A 562 19.73 2.30 10.83
N MET A 563 19.05 3.43 10.95
CA MET A 563 17.64 3.49 11.31
C MET A 563 16.82 3.94 10.13
N ARG A 564 15.90 3.09 9.68
CA ARG A 564 14.88 3.46 8.72
C ARG A 564 13.60 3.83 9.45
N ASP A 565 13.16 5.07 9.30
CA ASP A 565 11.83 5.48 9.75
C ASP A 565 10.82 5.44 8.60
N ARG A 566 9.61 5.96 8.82
CA ARG A 566 8.55 6.00 7.78
C ARG A 566 8.95 6.82 6.54
N VAL A 567 9.86 7.77 6.69
CA VAL A 567 10.19 8.79 5.70
C VAL A 567 11.52 8.47 5.01
N ARG A 568 12.56 8.14 5.79
CA ARG A 568 13.93 8.01 5.27
C ARG A 568 14.85 7.17 6.16
N PHE A 569 16.09 7.04 5.72
CA PHE A 569 17.18 6.50 6.51
C PHE A 569 17.93 7.56 7.31
N HIS A 570 18.42 7.12 8.46
CA HIS A 570 19.36 7.83 9.32
C HIS A 570 20.53 6.89 9.56
N ARG A 571 21.71 7.22 9.03
CA ARG A 571 22.95 6.49 9.30
C ARG A 571 23.67 7.21 10.42
N PHE A 572 23.75 6.57 11.58
CA PHE A 572 24.46 7.07 12.75
C PHE A 572 25.86 6.48 12.80
N GLU A 573 26.86 7.35 12.79
CA GLU A 573 28.27 6.97 12.73
C GLU A 573 29.09 8.01 13.51
N SER A 574 29.90 7.55 14.45
CA SER A 574 30.80 8.38 15.26
C SER A 574 30.14 9.59 15.94
N GLY A 575 28.88 9.47 16.37
CA GLY A 575 28.15 10.58 17.01
C GLY A 575 27.46 11.55 16.06
N SER A 576 27.54 11.31 14.76
CA SER A 576 26.88 12.09 13.73
C SER A 576 25.75 11.28 13.07
N CYS A 577 24.84 11.97 12.38
CA CYS A 577 23.82 11.34 11.55
C CYS A 577 23.91 11.85 10.12
N SER A 578 23.67 10.99 9.13
CA SER A 578 23.65 11.34 7.70
C SER A 578 22.69 12.48 7.36
N CYS A 579 21.69 12.74 8.20
CA CYS A 579 20.76 13.83 7.99
C CYS A 579 21.24 15.21 8.42
N ARG A 580 22.41 15.33 9.09
CA ARG A 580 22.93 16.60 9.60
C ARG A 580 21.93 17.34 10.52
N ASP A 581 21.14 16.58 11.28
CA ASP A 581 20.07 17.07 12.16
C ASP A 581 18.93 17.83 11.43
N TYR A 582 18.87 17.76 10.10
CA TYR A 582 17.78 18.30 9.29
C TYR A 582 16.76 17.20 8.97
N TRP A 583 15.69 17.06 9.78
CA TRP A 583 14.53 16.19 9.49
C TRP A 583 13.23 16.85 9.85
#